data_AF-A0A7I4XXQ3-F1
#
_entry.id   AF-A0A7I4XXQ3-F1
#
_cell.length_a   1.000
_cell.length_b   1.000
_cell.length_c   1.000
_cell.angle_alpha   90.00
_cell.angle_beta   90.00
_cell.angle_gamma   90.00
#
_symmetry.space_group_name_H-M   'P 1'
#
loop_
_entity.id
_entity.type
_entity.pdbx_description
1 polymer ?
#
loop_
_entity_poly.entity_id
_entity_poly.type
_entity_poly.pdbx_seq_one_letter_code
_entity_poly.pdbx_strand_id
1 'polypeptide(L)'
;MASRGGQRAVGTDGTDFQHRQRIAAHYHESAHYKFILKWFFAPHFLILIFMWAKVGSEVLRKEFGWKSSFFEKLDMPSAYPWEYVWCFSFIPIICAMMSFSKNRVNLINYHYYGHFVFGILPCMIGLGGQLPELLDYMKDQENSNTPTFKGVFPMVIIWYVFFAVALQIHGFAMYFSYHLAAAWTPIKRD
;
A
#
# COMPACT_ATOMS: atom_id res chain seq x y z
N MET A 1 -24.57 -20.95 -43.44
CA MET A 1 -24.94 -22.37 -43.28
C MET A 1 -23.93 -23.03 -42.37
N ALA A 2 -24.32 -23.38 -41.14
CA ALA A 2 -23.48 -24.17 -40.23
C ALA A 2 -23.55 -25.64 -40.67
N SER A 3 -22.43 -26.23 -41.09
CA SER A 3 -22.38 -27.64 -41.48
C SER A 3 -22.56 -28.51 -40.22
N ARG A 4 -23.60 -29.35 -40.23
CA ARG A 4 -23.98 -30.26 -39.13
C ARG A 4 -23.05 -31.47 -38.95
N GLY A 5 -21.88 -31.50 -39.61
CA GLY A 5 -20.98 -32.65 -39.64
C GLY A 5 -19.49 -32.34 -39.86
N GLY A 6 -19.07 -31.09 -39.66
CA GLY A 6 -17.64 -30.76 -39.69
C GLY A 6 -16.92 -31.30 -38.46
N GLN A 7 -15.66 -31.70 -38.62
CA GLN A 7 -14.75 -32.13 -37.55
C GLN A 7 -14.86 -31.11 -36.40
N ARG A 8 -15.50 -31.53 -35.31
CA ARG A 8 -15.56 -30.71 -34.09
C ARG A 8 -14.13 -30.44 -33.66
N ALA A 9 -13.80 -29.18 -33.36
CA ALA A 9 -12.49 -28.82 -32.85
C ALA A 9 -12.13 -29.79 -31.70
N VAL A 10 -10.98 -30.45 -31.79
CA VAL A 10 -10.50 -31.43 -30.80
C VAL A 10 -10.65 -30.80 -29.41
N GLY A 11 -11.49 -31.38 -28.54
CA GLY A 11 -11.85 -30.81 -27.23
C GLY A 11 -13.24 -30.17 -27.11
N THR A 12 -14.19 -30.44 -28.01
CA THR A 12 -15.61 -29.97 -27.89
C THR A 12 -16.61 -31.09 -27.61
N ASP A 13 -16.14 -32.21 -27.05
CA ASP A 13 -16.91 -33.38 -26.60
C ASP A 13 -17.29 -33.32 -25.11
N GLY A 14 -16.89 -32.26 -24.40
CA GLY A 14 -17.17 -32.05 -22.98
C GLY A 14 -16.14 -32.67 -22.03
N THR A 15 -15.14 -33.39 -22.54
CA THR A 15 -14.06 -33.97 -21.72
C THR A 15 -13.09 -32.92 -21.18
N ASP A 16 -13.13 -31.70 -21.72
CA ASP A 16 -12.29 -30.55 -21.34
C ASP A 16 -12.88 -29.69 -20.22
N PHE A 17 -13.99 -30.10 -19.60
CA PHE A 17 -14.69 -29.33 -18.57
C PHE A 17 -13.79 -28.92 -17.39
N GLN A 18 -12.97 -29.84 -16.88
CA GLN A 18 -12.02 -29.55 -15.79
C GLN A 18 -11.00 -28.47 -16.20
N HIS A 19 -10.52 -28.51 -17.44
CA HIS A 19 -9.58 -27.52 -17.97
C HIS A 19 -10.25 -26.14 -18.08
N ARG A 20 -11.48 -26.07 -18.60
CA ARG A 20 -12.25 -24.81 -18.68
C ARG A 20 -12.54 -24.22 -17.32
N GLN A 21 -12.94 -25.03 -16.35
CA GLN A 21 -13.18 -24.59 -14.97
C GLN A 21 -11.92 -23.99 -14.35
N ARG A 22 -10.77 -24.64 -14.53
CA ARG A 22 -9.49 -24.13 -14.02
C ARG A 22 -9.13 -22.78 -14.63
N ILE A 23 -9.27 -22.63 -15.96
CA ILE A 23 -9.02 -21.36 -16.64
C ILE A 23 -9.98 -20.27 -16.13
N ALA A 24 -11.27 -20.57 -16.02
CA ALA A 24 -12.27 -19.63 -15.53
C ALA A 24 -11.96 -19.15 -14.09
N ALA A 25 -11.56 -20.08 -13.21
CA ALA A 25 -11.14 -19.75 -11.85
C ALA A 25 -9.94 -18.78 -11.83
N HIS A 26 -8.92 -19.00 -12.65
CA HIS A 26 -7.76 -18.10 -12.76
C HIS A 26 -8.14 -16.67 -13.18
N TYR A 27 -9.04 -16.52 -14.16
CA TYR A 27 -9.52 -15.21 -14.58
C TYR A 27 -10.37 -14.52 -13.50
N HIS A 28 -11.21 -15.29 -12.80
CA HIS A 28 -12.02 -14.79 -11.70
C HIS A 28 -11.15 -14.28 -10.55
N GLU A 29 -10.17 -15.06 -10.10
CA GLU A 29 -9.22 -14.66 -9.05
C GLU A 29 -8.43 -13.41 -9.45
N SER A 30 -7.92 -13.39 -10.69
CA SER A 30 -7.19 -12.23 -11.23
C SER A 30 -8.04 -10.96 -11.22
N ALA A 31 -9.30 -11.03 -11.65
CA ALA A 31 -10.21 -9.89 -11.64
C ALA A 31 -10.53 -9.44 -10.21
N HIS A 32 -10.79 -10.40 -9.31
CA HIS A 32 -11.14 -10.15 -7.91
C HIS A 32 -10.00 -9.44 -7.15
N TYR A 33 -8.78 -9.95 -7.24
CA TYR A 33 -7.63 -9.35 -6.54
C TYR A 33 -7.25 -7.98 -7.12
N LYS A 34 -7.37 -7.76 -8.44
CA LYS A 34 -7.20 -6.42 -9.02
C LYS A 34 -8.22 -5.43 -8.46
N PHE A 35 -9.47 -5.84 -8.34
CA PHE A 35 -10.52 -4.99 -7.78
C PHE A 35 -10.23 -4.64 -6.32
N ILE A 36 -9.88 -5.64 -5.50
CA ILE A 36 -9.52 -5.42 -4.09
C ILE A 36 -8.33 -4.47 -3.97
N LEU A 37 -7.24 -4.70 -4.73
CA LEU A 37 -6.07 -3.82 -4.69
C LEU A 37 -6.41 -2.36 -5.00
N LYS A 38 -7.24 -2.11 -6.01
CA LYS A 38 -7.71 -0.74 -6.33
C LYS A 38 -8.46 -0.09 -5.18
N TRP A 39 -9.26 -0.87 -4.45
CA TRP A 39 -9.94 -0.38 -3.26
C TRP A 39 -9.00 -0.09 -2.09
N PHE A 40 -7.90 -0.84 -1.96
CA PHE A 40 -6.84 -0.55 -0.98
C PHE A 40 -5.99 0.68 -1.34
N PHE A 41 -5.89 1.02 -2.63
CA PHE A 41 -5.17 2.24 -3.05
C PHE A 41 -5.86 3.51 -2.57
N ALA A 42 -7.19 3.55 -2.50
CA ALA A 42 -7.94 4.72 -2.06
C ALA A 42 -7.61 5.17 -0.61
N PRO A 43 -7.72 4.34 0.43
CA PRO A 43 -7.34 4.73 1.78
C PRO A 43 -5.83 4.98 1.92
N HIS A 44 -4.99 4.28 1.14
CA HIS A 44 -3.56 4.58 1.10
C HIS A 44 -3.29 6.01 0.61
N PHE A 45 -3.90 6.41 -0.51
CA PHE A 45 -3.77 7.76 -1.05
C PHE A 45 -4.33 8.82 -0.11
N LEU A 46 -5.42 8.53 0.61
CA LEU A 46 -5.96 9.45 1.61
C LEU A 46 -4.92 9.76 2.70
N ILE A 47 -4.31 8.73 3.28
CA ILE A 47 -3.26 8.88 4.29
C ILE A 47 -2.03 9.57 3.69
N LEU A 48 -1.66 9.21 2.46
CA LEU A 48 -0.52 9.80 1.76
C LEU A 48 -0.67 11.30 1.53
N ILE A 49 -1.88 11.79 1.20
CA ILE A 49 -2.15 13.22 1.06
C ILE A 49 -1.88 13.95 2.37
N PHE A 50 -2.27 13.39 3.53
CA PHE A 50 -1.96 13.98 4.83
C PHE A 50 -0.45 13.99 5.12
N MET A 51 0.25 12.90 4.81
CA MET A 51 1.70 12.83 4.97
C MET A 51 2.42 13.82 4.06
N TRP A 52 2.01 13.97 2.80
CA TRP A 52 2.52 14.99 1.89
C TRP A 52 2.21 16.40 2.36
N ALA A 53 1.03 16.65 2.95
CA ALA A 53 0.73 17.95 3.53
C ALA A 53 1.69 18.26 4.69
N LYS A 54 1.91 17.31 5.61
CA LYS A 54 2.85 17.48 6.74
C LYS A 54 4.29 17.66 6.24
N VAL A 55 4.86 16.65 5.59
CA VAL A 55 6.26 16.63 5.15
C VAL A 55 6.52 17.70 4.09
N GLY A 56 5.60 17.86 3.14
CA GLY A 56 5.70 18.86 2.09
C GLY A 56 5.67 20.29 2.63
N SER A 57 4.84 20.60 3.64
CA SER A 57 4.85 21.93 4.25
C SER A 57 6.21 22.28 4.88
N GLU A 58 6.87 21.30 5.49
CA GLU A 58 8.20 21.48 6.05
C GLU A 58 9.26 21.68 4.98
N VAL A 59 9.25 20.86 3.92
CA VAL A 59 10.17 20.99 2.78
C VAL A 59 10.01 22.35 2.11
N LEU A 60 8.76 22.77 1.86
CA LEU A 60 8.46 24.08 1.28
C LEU A 60 8.97 25.23 2.16
N ARG A 61 8.86 25.10 3.48
CA ARG A 61 9.37 26.09 4.43
C ARG A 61 10.90 26.13 4.46
N LYS A 62 11.57 24.98 4.50
CA LYS A 62 13.03 24.87 4.65
C LYS A 62 13.78 25.21 3.36
N GLU A 63 13.34 24.66 2.22
CA GLU A 63 14.07 24.75 0.96
C GLU A 63 13.65 25.96 0.11
N PHE A 64 12.39 26.37 0.22
CA PHE A 64 11.82 27.44 -0.64
C PHE A 64 11.40 28.69 0.14
N GLY A 65 11.58 28.71 1.48
CA GLY A 65 11.18 29.83 2.33
C GLY A 65 9.67 30.10 2.36
N TRP A 66 8.86 29.15 1.88
CA TRP A 66 7.40 29.33 1.80
C TRP A 66 6.77 29.27 3.20
N LYS A 67 5.95 30.28 3.51
CA LYS A 67 5.26 30.40 4.80
C LYS A 67 3.75 30.46 4.56
N SER A 68 3.01 29.73 5.37
CA SER A 68 1.55 29.71 5.34
C SER A 68 1.00 29.78 6.75
N SER A 69 0.13 30.75 6.99
CA SER A 69 -0.50 30.96 8.30
C SER A 69 -1.25 29.73 8.81
N PHE A 70 -1.78 28.89 7.90
CA PHE A 70 -2.44 27.64 8.28
C PHE A 70 -1.46 26.64 8.91
N PHE A 71 -0.31 26.39 8.26
CA PHE A 71 0.68 25.42 8.74
C PHE A 71 1.46 25.94 9.95
N GLU A 72 1.68 27.25 10.05
CA GLU A 72 2.27 27.87 11.24
C GLU A 72 1.38 27.73 12.47
N LYS A 73 0.06 27.93 12.33
CA LYS A 73 -0.90 27.70 13.42
C LYS A 73 -1.04 26.24 13.81
N LEU A 74 -0.80 25.34 12.86
CA LEU A 74 -0.90 23.91 13.11
C LEU A 74 0.28 23.41 13.97
N ASP A 75 1.42 24.10 13.91
CA ASP A 75 2.63 23.86 14.70
C ASP A 75 3.02 22.36 14.75
N MET A 76 3.18 21.76 13.56
CA MET A 76 3.54 20.35 13.44
C MET A 76 5.01 20.15 13.83
N PRO A 77 5.34 19.05 14.55
CA PRO A 77 6.71 18.69 14.82
C PRO A 77 7.45 18.39 13.51
N SER A 78 8.77 18.58 13.55
CA SER A 78 9.63 18.28 12.39
C SER A 78 9.49 16.83 11.97
N ALA A 79 9.55 16.58 10.67
CA ALA A 79 9.40 15.27 10.08
C ALA A 79 10.58 14.38 10.42
N TYR A 80 10.28 13.16 10.86
CA TYR A 80 11.29 12.13 11.08
C TYR A 80 11.78 11.57 9.73
N PRO A 81 13.01 11.06 9.65
CA PRO A 81 13.56 10.49 8.42
C PRO A 81 12.67 9.42 7.75
N TRP A 82 11.99 8.59 8.56
CA TRP A 82 11.10 7.55 8.05
C TRP A 82 9.88 8.13 7.32
N GLU A 83 9.40 9.32 7.70
CA GLU A 83 8.25 9.97 7.07
C GLU A 83 8.56 10.35 5.62
N TYR A 84 9.75 10.89 5.37
CA TYR A 84 10.22 11.23 4.03
C TYR A 84 10.27 10.00 3.12
N VAL A 85 10.77 8.87 3.64
CA VAL A 85 10.82 7.62 2.87
C VAL A 85 9.41 7.09 2.62
N TRP A 86 8.53 7.16 3.63
CA TRP A 86 7.15 6.70 3.50
C TRP A 86 6.36 7.53 2.48
N CYS A 87 6.66 8.82 2.30
CA CYS A 87 6.03 9.64 1.24
C CYS A 87 6.25 9.11 -0.19
N PHE A 88 7.16 8.16 -0.41
CA PHE A 88 7.35 7.49 -1.70
C PHE A 88 6.54 6.19 -1.85
N SER A 89 5.66 5.86 -0.90
CA SER A 89 4.80 4.66 -0.89
C SER A 89 3.78 4.58 -2.02
N PHE A 90 3.63 5.63 -2.84
CA PHE A 90 2.84 5.62 -4.08
C PHE A 90 3.54 4.93 -5.26
N ILE A 91 4.87 4.86 -5.26
CA ILE A 91 5.64 4.21 -6.34
C ILE A 91 5.20 2.76 -6.56
N PRO A 92 5.07 1.92 -5.52
CA PRO A 92 4.51 0.58 -5.66
C PRO A 92 3.17 0.59 -6.39
N ILE A 93 2.25 1.47 -5.99
CA ILE A 93 0.89 1.57 -6.57
C ILE A 93 0.94 1.83 -8.07
N ILE A 94 1.85 2.71 -8.53
CA ILE A 94 2.07 2.93 -9.96
C ILE A 94 2.47 1.63 -10.65
N CYS A 95 3.41 0.86 -10.08
CA CYS A 95 3.81 -0.44 -10.62
C CYS A 95 2.61 -1.41 -10.74
N ALA A 96 1.75 -1.50 -9.72
CA ALA A 96 0.54 -2.33 -9.79
C ALA A 96 -0.41 -1.87 -10.89
N MET A 97 -0.72 -0.58 -10.97
CA MET A 97 -1.63 -0.05 -11.99
C MET A 97 -1.11 -0.32 -13.42
N MET A 98 0.18 -0.15 -13.64
CA MET A 98 0.83 -0.49 -14.92
C MET A 98 0.82 -2.00 -15.21
N SER A 99 0.81 -2.84 -14.17
CA SER A 99 0.76 -4.31 -14.32
C SER A 99 -0.61 -4.83 -14.77
N PHE A 100 -1.71 -4.16 -14.38
CA PHE A 100 -3.07 -4.69 -14.51
C PHE A 100 -3.57 -4.85 -15.95
N SER A 101 -3.10 -4.02 -16.88
CA SER A 101 -3.57 -4.05 -18.28
C SER A 101 -3.09 -5.27 -19.06
N LYS A 102 -1.87 -5.74 -18.77
CA LYS A 102 -1.23 -6.85 -19.49
C LYS A 102 -0.79 -7.99 -18.56
N ASN A 103 -1.30 -8.03 -17.32
CA ASN A 103 -0.95 -9.03 -16.31
C ASN A 103 0.58 -9.21 -16.15
N ARG A 104 1.31 -8.10 -16.06
CA ARG A 104 2.79 -8.13 -16.06
C ARG A 104 3.32 -8.56 -14.69
N VAL A 105 3.71 -9.82 -14.56
CA VAL A 105 4.23 -10.43 -13.30
C VAL A 105 5.40 -9.63 -12.71
N ASN A 106 6.34 -9.16 -13.54
CA ASN A 106 7.48 -8.39 -13.05
C ASN A 106 7.07 -7.08 -12.35
N LEU A 107 6.05 -6.39 -12.86
CA LEU A 107 5.58 -5.14 -12.27
C LEU A 107 4.79 -5.36 -10.97
N ILE A 108 4.01 -6.45 -10.87
CA ILE A 108 3.34 -6.76 -9.61
C ILE A 108 4.34 -7.22 -8.54
N ASN A 109 5.46 -7.86 -8.94
CA ASN A 109 6.57 -8.15 -8.04
C ASN A 109 7.26 -6.87 -7.55
N TYR A 110 7.46 -5.87 -8.42
CA TYR A 110 7.95 -4.55 -7.98
C TYR A 110 6.97 -3.84 -7.04
N HIS A 111 5.66 -3.97 -7.26
CA HIS A 111 4.67 -3.47 -6.30
C HIS A 111 4.78 -4.20 -4.94
N TYR A 112 4.94 -5.53 -4.94
CA TYR A 112 5.11 -6.32 -3.71
C TYR A 112 6.35 -5.87 -2.91
N TYR A 113 7.53 -5.89 -3.52
CA TYR A 113 8.78 -5.49 -2.84
C TYR A 113 8.80 -3.99 -2.53
N GLY A 114 8.20 -3.17 -3.39
CA GLY A 114 8.08 -1.74 -3.17
C GLY A 114 7.25 -1.42 -1.91
N HIS A 115 6.16 -2.16 -1.66
CA HIS A 115 5.40 -2.00 -0.40
C HIS A 115 6.20 -2.39 0.84
N PHE A 116 7.08 -3.38 0.73
CA PHE A 116 8.00 -3.69 1.81
C PHE A 116 8.99 -2.53 2.08
N VAL A 117 9.64 -2.01 1.03
CA VAL A 117 10.69 -0.98 1.13
C VAL A 117 10.15 0.40 1.51
N PHE A 118 9.04 0.84 0.90
CA PHE A 118 8.49 2.19 1.10
C PHE A 118 7.30 2.22 2.07
N GLY A 119 6.74 1.07 2.43
CA GLY A 119 5.60 0.97 3.34
C GLY A 119 5.99 0.37 4.69
N ILE A 120 6.27 -0.94 4.70
CA ILE A 120 6.53 -1.69 5.93
C ILE A 120 7.79 -1.20 6.64
N LEU A 121 8.93 -1.12 5.94
CA LEU A 121 10.22 -0.82 6.57
C LEU A 121 10.27 0.58 7.24
N PRO A 122 9.79 1.67 6.60
CA PRO A 122 9.70 2.98 7.27
C PRO A 122 8.75 2.96 8.46
N CYS A 123 7.62 2.24 8.39
CA CYS A 123 6.73 2.07 9.54
C CYS A 123 7.42 1.33 10.70
N MET A 124 8.23 0.30 10.43
CA MET A 124 8.95 -0.42 11.48
C MET A 124 10.04 0.45 12.13
N ILE A 125 10.77 1.24 11.35
CA ILE A 125 11.73 2.22 11.86
C ILE A 125 11.02 3.27 12.71
N GLY A 126 9.89 3.79 12.25
CA GLY A 126 9.06 4.73 12.98
C GLY A 126 8.54 4.15 14.30
N LEU A 127 7.97 2.95 14.28
CA LEU A 127 7.51 2.24 15.48
C LEU A 127 8.63 2.09 16.52
N GLY A 128 9.79 1.58 16.11
CA GLY A 128 10.93 1.40 17.01
C GLY A 128 11.46 2.73 17.54
N GLY A 129 11.58 3.74 16.69
CA GLY A 129 12.08 5.06 17.07
C GLY A 129 11.14 5.84 18.01
N GLN A 130 9.84 5.60 17.92
CA GLN A 130 8.81 6.26 18.74
C GLN A 130 8.52 5.50 20.05
N LEU A 131 9.11 4.33 20.25
CA LEU A 131 8.88 3.51 21.45
C LEU A 131 9.30 4.19 22.76
N PRO A 132 10.48 4.85 22.86
CA PRO A 132 10.86 5.54 24.09
C PRO A 132 9.88 6.66 24.47
N GLU A 133 9.44 7.43 23.47
CA GLU A 133 8.45 8.51 23.65
C GLU A 133 7.09 7.98 24.09
N LEU A 134 6.66 6.82 23.55
CA LEU A 134 5.43 6.17 23.97
C LEU A 134 5.53 5.70 25.42
N LEU A 135 6.64 5.07 25.80
CA LEU A 135 6.86 4.58 27.16
C LEU A 135 6.97 5.72 28.17
N ASP A 136 7.57 6.84 27.79
CA ASP A 136 7.62 8.06 28.61
C ASP A 136 6.20 8.60 28.85
N TYR A 137 5.44 8.81 27.78
CA TYR A 137 4.04 9.24 27.85
C TYR A 137 3.16 8.29 28.68
N MET A 138 3.33 6.97 28.54
CA MET A 138 2.55 5.99 29.30
C MET A 138 2.90 5.95 30.79
N LYS A 139 4.12 6.32 31.17
CA LYS A 139 4.57 6.30 32.57
C LYS A 139 4.15 7.57 33.30
N ASP A 140 4.30 8.73 32.65
CA ASP A 140 3.99 10.02 33.24
C ASP A 140 3.34 10.93 32.20
N GLN A 141 2.01 10.85 32.09
CA GLN A 141 1.25 11.62 31.11
C GLN A 141 1.34 13.14 31.36
N GLU A 142 1.45 13.56 32.62
CA GLU A 142 1.41 14.98 33.00
C GLU A 142 2.75 15.67 32.78
N ASN A 143 3.88 14.98 33.00
CA ASN A 143 5.22 15.55 32.86
C ASN A 143 6.01 15.06 31.63
N SER A 144 5.42 14.20 30.78
CA SER A 144 6.09 13.75 29.55
C SER A 144 6.44 14.92 28.63
N ASN A 145 7.61 14.84 27.99
CA ASN A 145 8.04 15.83 27.00
C ASN A 145 7.52 15.52 25.59
N THR A 146 6.45 14.73 25.48
CA THR A 146 5.87 14.29 24.22
C THR A 146 5.28 15.47 23.45
N PRO A 147 5.69 15.73 22.20
CA PRO A 147 5.06 16.73 21.36
C PRO A 147 3.55 16.49 21.23
N THR A 148 2.77 17.56 21.27
CA THR A 148 1.31 17.49 21.15
C THR A 148 0.82 18.10 19.85
N PHE A 149 -0.13 17.46 19.19
CA PHE A 149 -0.92 18.05 18.13
C PHE A 149 -1.87 19.11 18.71
N LYS A 150 -1.69 20.36 18.30
CA LYS A 150 -2.45 21.53 18.77
C LYS A 150 -2.48 21.74 20.30
N GLY A 151 -1.44 21.30 21.01
CA GLY A 151 -1.38 21.47 22.47
C GLY A 151 -2.27 20.51 23.27
N VAL A 152 -2.97 19.57 22.62
CA VAL A 152 -3.99 18.74 23.29
C VAL A 152 -3.72 17.25 23.14
N PHE A 153 -3.42 16.78 21.93
CA PHE A 153 -3.36 15.34 21.68
C PHE A 153 -1.90 14.87 21.49
N PRO A 154 -1.42 13.86 22.23
CA PRO A 154 -0.04 13.38 22.12
C PRO A 154 0.26 12.84 20.72
N MET A 155 1.31 13.38 20.09
CA MET A 155 1.66 13.03 18.72
C MET A 155 2.05 11.55 18.59
N VAL A 156 2.72 11.00 19.61
CA VAL A 156 3.09 9.57 19.64
C VAL A 156 1.88 8.65 19.49
N ILE A 157 0.73 8.98 20.07
CA ILE A 157 -0.48 8.17 19.94
C ILE A 157 -1.03 8.25 18.50
N ILE A 158 -1.00 9.43 17.88
CA ILE A 158 -1.37 9.58 16.47
C ILE A 158 -0.47 8.71 15.59
N TRP A 159 0.84 8.67 15.88
CA TRP A 159 1.78 7.85 15.13
C TRP A 159 1.50 6.36 15.26
N TYR A 160 1.20 5.86 16.46
CA TYR A 160 0.88 4.44 16.64
C TYR A 160 -0.44 4.04 15.95
N VAL A 161 -1.43 4.94 15.92
CA VAL A 161 -2.66 4.72 15.12
C VAL A 161 -2.32 4.69 13.62
N PHE A 162 -1.51 5.64 13.15
CA PHE A 162 -1.04 5.66 11.76
C PHE A 162 -0.30 4.37 11.41
N PHE A 163 0.63 3.91 12.23
CA PHE A 163 1.40 2.68 11.97
C PHE A 163 0.50 1.45 11.92
N ALA A 164 -0.47 1.33 12.84
CA ALA A 164 -1.42 0.21 12.83
C ALA A 164 -2.22 0.16 11.51
N VAL A 165 -2.72 1.29 11.04
CA VAL A 165 -3.48 1.38 9.78
C VAL A 165 -2.58 1.17 8.56
N ALA A 166 -1.42 1.83 8.52
CA ALA A 166 -0.49 1.77 7.41
C ALA A 166 0.06 0.34 7.21
N LEU A 167 0.44 -0.34 8.30
CA LEU A 167 0.90 -1.73 8.24
C LEU A 167 -0.18 -2.68 7.74
N GLN A 168 -1.45 -2.48 8.13
CA GLN A 168 -2.56 -3.28 7.61
C GLN A 168 -2.75 -3.07 6.10
N ILE A 169 -2.78 -1.81 5.64
CA ILE A 169 -2.93 -1.48 4.22
C ILE A 169 -1.79 -2.11 3.40
N HIS A 170 -0.54 -1.95 3.84
CA HIS A 170 0.62 -2.50 3.15
C HIS A 170 0.67 -4.03 3.21
N GLY A 171 0.37 -4.63 4.36
CA GLY A 171 0.33 -6.08 4.52
C GLY A 171 -0.71 -6.74 3.62
N PHE A 172 -1.93 -6.18 3.58
CA PHE A 172 -2.97 -6.66 2.68
C PHE A 172 -2.61 -6.44 1.21
N ALA A 173 -2.06 -5.27 0.85
CA ALA A 173 -1.61 -5.02 -0.51
C ALA A 173 -0.55 -6.04 -0.97
N MET A 174 0.41 -6.37 -0.10
CA MET A 174 1.41 -7.41 -0.37
C MET A 174 0.77 -8.79 -0.50
N TYR A 175 -0.14 -9.16 0.41
CA TYR A 175 -0.87 -10.43 0.38
C TYR A 175 -1.62 -10.63 -0.95
N PHE A 176 -2.41 -9.64 -1.37
CA PHE A 176 -3.17 -9.72 -2.62
C PHE A 176 -2.25 -9.69 -3.84
N SER A 177 -1.13 -8.99 -3.78
CA SER A 177 -0.13 -8.99 -4.87
C SER A 177 0.52 -10.34 -5.06
N TYR A 178 0.84 -11.04 -3.97
CA TYR A 178 1.38 -12.39 -4.03
C TYR A 178 0.41 -13.36 -4.72
N HIS A 179 -0.87 -13.32 -4.34
CA HIS A 179 -1.91 -14.15 -4.94
C HIS A 179 -2.16 -13.79 -6.40
N LEU A 180 -2.15 -12.50 -6.72
CA LEU A 180 -2.31 -12.02 -8.09
C LEU A 180 -1.13 -12.43 -8.99
N ALA A 181 0.10 -12.37 -8.48
CA ALA A 181 1.29 -12.85 -9.19
C ALA A 181 1.23 -14.36 -9.45
N ALA A 182 0.79 -15.15 -8.46
CA ALA A 182 0.55 -16.57 -8.62
C ALA A 182 -0.52 -16.87 -9.70
N ALA A 183 -1.64 -16.13 -9.69
CA ALA A 183 -2.71 -16.29 -10.68
C ALA A 183 -2.28 -15.94 -12.11
N TRP A 184 -1.26 -15.10 -12.29
CA TRP A 184 -0.71 -14.74 -13.61
C TRP A 184 0.46 -15.61 -14.06
N THR A 185 1.06 -16.38 -13.15
CA THR A 185 2.21 -17.21 -13.47
C THR A 185 1.73 -18.51 -14.12
N PRO A 186 2.21 -18.85 -15.33
CA PRO A 186 1.85 -20.10 -15.97
C PRO A 186 2.28 -21.29 -15.11
N ILE A 187 1.41 -22.28 -14.95
CA ILE A 187 1.78 -23.55 -14.32
C ILE A 187 2.85 -24.21 -15.21
N LYS A 188 4.07 -24.37 -14.68
CA LYS A 188 5.09 -25.19 -15.34
C LYS A 188 4.52 -26.61 -15.48
N ARG A 189 4.48 -27.10 -16.72
CA ARG A 189 4.28 -28.52 -16.99
C ARG A 189 5.65 -29.15 -16.90
N ASP A 190 5.88 -29.93 -15.85
CA ASP A 190 7.02 -30.84 -15.75
C ASP A 190 6.82 -32.03 -16.70
#